data_AF-A0A963P852-F1
#
_entry.id   AF-A0A963P852-F1
#
_cell.length_a   1.000
_cell.length_b   1.000
_cell.length_c   1.000
_cell.angle_alpha   90.00
_cell.angle_beta   90.00
_cell.angle_gamma   90.00
#
_symmetry.space_group_name_H-M   'P 1'
#
loop_
_entity.id
_entity.type
_entity.pdbx_description
1 polymer ?
#
loop_
_entity_poly.entity_id
_entity_poly.type
_entity_poly.pdbx_seq_one_letter_code
_entity_poly.pdbx_strand_id
1 'polypeptide(L)' 'MAHVLAADYTPLSAVDIFVKDLGLVLDMARASKFPLPLSSTAHQMFMQASTAGHGREDDSAVIKIFPGIDLPQPGSAD' A
#
# COMPACT_ATOMS: atom_id res chain seq x y z
N MET A 1 5.62 6.84 7.15
CA MET A 1 4.42 7.22 7.92
C MET A 1 4.27 8.71 8.18
N ALA A 2 5.28 9.56 7.95
CA ALA A 2 5.09 11.02 8.02
C ALA A 2 3.98 11.52 7.05
N HIS A 3 3.85 10.89 5.88
CA HIS A 3 2.84 11.21 4.86
C HIS A 3 1.40 11.00 5.37
N VAL A 4 1.15 9.85 6.02
CA VAL A 4 -0.14 9.55 6.67
C VAL A 4 -0.48 10.58 7.73
N LEU A 5 0.49 10.95 8.58
CA LEU A 5 0.27 11.96 9.64
C LEU A 5 -0.01 13.35 9.06
N ALA A 6 0.61 13.69 7.93
CA ALA A 6 0.37 14.93 7.21
C ALA A 6 -0.92 14.91 6.36
N ALA A 7 -1.62 13.77 6.30
CA ALA A 7 -2.73 13.53 5.38
C ALA A 7 -2.36 13.81 3.90
N ASP A 8 -1.08 13.71 3.55
CA ASP A 8 -0.57 13.97 2.22
C ASP A 8 -0.30 12.63 1.51
N TYR A 9 -1.11 12.34 0.49
CA TYR A 9 -1.00 11.14 -0.33
C TYR A 9 -0.57 11.47 -1.76
N THR A 10 0.07 12.62 -1.97
CA THR A 10 0.68 12.99 -3.24
C THR A 10 1.70 11.91 -3.63
N PRO A 11 1.59 11.31 -4.82
CA PRO A 11 2.37 10.12 -5.15
C PRO A 11 3.85 10.45 -5.33
N LEU A 12 4.68 10.07 -4.34
CA LEU A 12 6.13 9.94 -4.50
C LEU A 12 6.49 8.54 -4.99
N SER A 13 5.75 7.54 -4.53
CA SER A 13 5.71 6.19 -5.07
C SER A 13 4.28 5.68 -5.02
N ALA A 14 3.70 5.26 -6.15
CA ALA A 14 2.29 4.90 -6.21
C ALA A 14 1.98 3.50 -5.63
N VAL A 15 0.78 3.31 -5.08
CA VAL A 15 0.26 1.98 -4.67
C VAL A 15 0.43 0.93 -5.77
N ASP A 16 0.12 1.27 -7.03
CA ASP A 16 0.23 0.34 -8.16
C ASP A 16 1.69 -0.10 -8.46
N ILE A 17 2.68 0.71 -8.07
CA ILE A 17 4.09 0.32 -8.18
C ILE A 17 4.38 -0.84 -7.22
N PHE A 18 3.85 -0.78 -6.00
CA PHE A 18 4.00 -1.85 -5.01
C PHE A 18 3.24 -3.12 -5.38
N VAL A 19 2.07 -3.00 -6.03
CA VAL A 19 1.38 -4.15 -6.64
C VAL A 19 2.33 -4.85 -7.63
N LYS A 20 2.91 -4.10 -8.55
CA LYS A 20 3.83 -4.63 -9.57
C LYS A 20 5.10 -5.25 -8.95
N ASP A 21 5.78 -4.53 -8.06
CA ASP A 21 7.05 -4.97 -7.49
C ASP A 21 6.88 -6.20 -6.59
N LEU A 22 5.84 -6.26 -5.76
CA LEU A 22 5.56 -7.44 -4.94
C LEU A 22 5.12 -8.64 -5.77
N GLY A 23 4.41 -8.42 -6.89
CA GLY A 23 4.13 -9.47 -7.87
C GLY A 23 5.42 -10.13 -8.38
N LEU A 24 6.41 -9.33 -8.80
CA LEU A 24 7.72 -9.83 -9.24
C LEU A 24 8.46 -10.60 -8.14
N VAL A 25 8.43 -10.10 -6.90
CA VAL A 25 9.03 -10.78 -5.74
C VAL A 25 8.40 -12.15 -5.50
N LEU A 26 7.06 -12.24 -5.57
CA LEU A 26 6.34 -13.49 -5.39
C LEU A 26 6.59 -14.49 -6.52
N ASP A 27 6.70 -14.02 -7.76
CA ASP A 27 7.03 -14.86 -8.91
C ASP A 27 8.43 -15.47 -8.78
N MET A 28 9.42 -14.67 -8.38
CA MET A 28 10.78 -15.15 -8.10
C MET A 28 10.80 -16.18 -6.97
N ALA A 29 10.11 -15.89 -5.86
CA ALA A 29 10.02 -16.81 -4.73
C ALA A 29 9.34 -18.14 -5.10
N ARG A 30 8.30 -18.09 -5.93
CA ARG A 30 7.63 -19.28 -6.47
C ARG A 30 8.59 -20.13 -7.31
N ALA A 31 9.39 -19.52 -8.18
CA ALA A 31 10.39 -20.22 -8.98
C ALA A 31 11.44 -20.92 -8.10
N SER A 32 11.80 -20.31 -6.97
CA SER A 32 12.74 -20.87 -5.98
C SER A 32 12.09 -21.76 -4.92
N LYS A 33 10.77 -22.01 -4.97
CA LYS A 33 10.01 -22.76 -3.96
C LYS A 33 10.20 -22.20 -2.54
N PHE A 34 10.35 -20.88 -2.41
CA PHE A 34 10.60 -20.21 -1.14
C PHE A 34 9.33 -19.51 -0.63
N PRO A 35 8.85 -19.82 0.60
CA PRO A 35 7.63 -19.21 1.12
C PRO A 35 7.86 -17.78 1.61
N LEU A 36 7.00 -16.85 1.18
CA LEU A 36 7.02 -15.43 1.59
C LEU A 36 5.66 -14.99 2.15
N PRO A 37 5.23 -15.49 3.33
CA PRO A 37 3.90 -15.18 3.87
C PRO A 37 3.69 -13.67 4.06
N LEU A 38 4.66 -12.95 4.61
CA LEU A 38 4.54 -11.50 4.82
C LEU A 38 4.44 -10.71 3.51
N SER A 39 5.28 -11.03 2.51
CA SER A 39 5.21 -10.36 1.21
C SER A 39 3.91 -10.70 0.47
N SER A 40 3.40 -11.92 0.61
CA SER A 40 2.10 -12.29 0.04
C SER A 40 0.95 -11.51 0.68
N THR A 41 0.95 -11.36 2.01
CA THR A 41 -0.04 -10.54 2.71
C THR A 41 0.06 -9.08 2.29
N ALA A 42 1.27 -8.52 2.24
CA ALA A 42 1.48 -7.15 1.77
C ALA A 42 0.96 -6.94 0.34
N HIS A 43 1.24 -7.86 -0.57
CA HIS A 43 0.74 -7.81 -1.95
C HIS A 43 -0.79 -7.79 -2.00
N GLN A 44 -1.46 -8.63 -1.19
CA GLN A 44 -2.91 -8.62 -1.10
C GLN A 44 -3.47 -7.29 -0.56
N MET A 45 -2.80 -6.68 0.40
CA MET A 45 -3.20 -5.37 0.94
C MET A 45 -3.07 -4.26 -0.10
N PHE A 46 -1.95 -4.20 -0.84
CA PHE A 46 -1.79 -3.23 -1.93
C PHE A 46 -2.80 -3.46 -3.07
N MET A 47 -3.11 -4.72 -3.39
CA MET A 47 -4.17 -5.07 -4.35
C MET A 47 -5.56 -4.58 -3.89
N GLN A 48 -5.88 -4.73 -2.61
CA GLN A 48 -7.11 -4.20 -2.03
C GLN A 48 -7.16 -2.67 -2.12
N ALA A 49 -6.07 -1.98 -1.77
CA ALA A 49 -5.98 -0.53 -1.85
C ALA A 49 -6.13 -0.01 -3.29
N SER A 50 -5.45 -0.66 -4.25
CA SER A 50 -5.61 -0.39 -5.68
C SER A 50 -7.06 -0.55 -6.13
N THR A 51 -7.70 -1.67 -5.77
CA THR A 51 -9.10 -1.97 -6.14
C THR A 51 -10.09 -1.00 -5.50
N ALA A 52 -9.76 -0.46 -4.33
CA ALA A 52 -10.55 0.59 -3.66
C ALA A 52 -10.39 1.98 -4.29
N GLY A 53 -9.58 2.12 -5.35
CA GLY A 53 -9.41 3.38 -6.10
C GLY A 53 -8.16 4.18 -5.70
N HIS A 54 -7.32 3.68 -4.81
CA HIS A 54 -6.11 4.37 -4.32
C HIS A 54 -4.86 4.06 -5.15
N GLY A 55 -4.97 3.39 -6.29
CA GLY A 55 -3.81 2.91 -7.08
C GLY A 55 -2.81 3.98 -7.50
N ARG A 56 -3.29 5.22 -7.70
CA ARG A 56 -2.47 6.39 -8.11
C ARG A 56 -2.04 7.29 -6.95
N GLU A 57 -2.39 6.94 -5.72
CA GLU A 57 -1.96 7.64 -4.52
C GLU A 57 -0.62 7.10 -4.03
N ASP A 58 0.04 7.84 -3.13
CA ASP A 58 1.24 7.37 -2.43
C ASP A 58 1.03 5.98 -1.81
N ASP A 59 2.08 5.16 -1.76
CA ASP A 59 2.06 3.79 -1.22
C ASP A 59 1.50 3.72 0.21
N SER A 60 1.68 4.79 0.98
CA SER A 60 1.11 4.95 2.32
C SER A 60 -0.42 4.95 2.35
N ALA A 61 -1.11 5.20 1.23
CA ALA A 61 -2.56 5.09 1.09
C ALA A 61 -3.10 3.67 1.32
N VAL A 62 -2.22 2.64 1.34
CA VAL A 62 -2.60 1.29 1.79
C VAL A 62 -3.21 1.29 3.20
N ILE A 63 -2.90 2.29 4.03
CA ILE A 63 -3.50 2.42 5.36
C ILE A 63 -5.03 2.64 5.30
N LYS A 64 -5.57 3.21 4.22
CA LYS A 64 -7.00 3.52 4.07
C LYS A 64 -7.91 2.28 4.02
N ILE A 65 -7.35 1.09 3.78
CA ILE A 65 -8.12 -0.16 3.74
C ILE A 65 -8.39 -0.75 5.13
N PHE A 66 -7.74 -0.24 6.18
CA PHE A 66 -7.89 -0.76 7.52
C PHE A 66 -9.18 -0.23 8.16
N PRO A 67 -10.09 -1.11 8.62
CA PRO A 67 -11.31 -0.68 9.28
C PRO A 67 -11.03 -0.17 10.70
N GLY A 68 -11.80 0.82 11.15
CA GLY A 68 -11.79 1.27 12.54
C GLY A 68 -10.61 2.16 12.94
N ILE A 69 -9.91 2.76 11.97
CA ILE A 69 -8.91 3.80 12.21
C ILE A 69 -9.43 5.15 11.73
N ASP A 70 -9.16 6.20 12.51
CA ASP A 70 -9.38 7.57 12.08
C ASP A 70 -8.10 8.11 11.47
N LEU A 71 -8.18 8.54 10.21
CA LEU A 71 -7.07 9.15 9.50
C LEU A 71 -7.17 10.68 9.60
N PRO A 72 -6.05 11.39 9.79
CA PRO A 72 -6.05 12.84 9.79
C PRO A 72 -6.55 13.38 8.44
N GLN A 73 -7.24 14.52 8.48
CA GLN A 73 -7.78 15.15 7.29
C GLN A 73 -6.86 16.27 6.78
N PRO A 74 -6.81 16.50 5.47
CA PRO A 74 -6.06 17.62 4.91
C PRO A 74 -6.55 18.94 5.53
N GLY A 75 -5.66 19.65 6.24
CA GLY A 75 -5.96 20.93 6.87
C GLY A 75 -6.48 20.90 8.31
N SER A 76 -6.53 19.74 8.97
CA SER A 76 -6.75 19.66 10.43
C SER A 76 -5.45 19.95 11.19
N ALA A 77 -4.91 21.16 11.03
CA ALA A 77 -3.86 21.68 11.90
C ALA A 77 -4.54 22.50 13.01
N ASP A 78 -4.70 21.87 14.18
CA ASP A 78 -4.75 22.55 15.48
C ASP A 78 -3.42 22.30 16.20
#